data_AF-A0A453M2P8-F1
#
_entry.id   AF-A0A453M2P8-F1
#
_cell.length_a   1.000
_cell.length_b   1.000
_cell.length_c   1.000
_cell.angle_alpha   90.00
_cell.angle_beta   90.00
_cell.angle_gamma   90.00
#
_symmetry.space_group_name_H-M   'P 1'
#
loop_
_entity.id
_entity.type
_entity.pdbx_description
1 polymer ?
#
loop_
_entity_poly.entity_id
_entity_poly.type
_entity_poly.pdbx_seq_one_letter_code
_entity_poly.pdbx_strand_id
1 'polypeptide(L)'
;LATPQHRPTSINWDQLHMPSVQGSGLDNPFTEEEVWAAIKESLAEKTPRPDGFSGVFFRSCWSIIKEDIMQAFQKFYHLAGQNF
;
A
#
# COMPACT_ATOMS: atom_id res chain seq x y z
N LEU A 1 3.76 20.26 32.57
CA LEU A 1 4.36 19.01 33.07
C LEU A 1 3.29 17.93 33.02
N ALA A 2 3.13 17.25 31.87
CA ALA A 2 2.18 16.14 31.74
C ALA A 2 2.89 14.85 32.14
N THR A 3 2.40 14.16 33.16
CA THR A 3 2.93 12.87 33.59
C THR A 3 2.45 11.77 32.64
N PRO A 4 3.27 10.75 32.35
CA PRO A 4 2.86 9.63 31.51
C PRO A 4 1.77 8.84 32.23
N GLN A 5 0.57 8.81 31.67
CA GLN A 5 -0.57 8.10 32.24
C GLN A 5 -0.36 6.60 32.04
N HIS A 6 0.02 5.90 33.13
CA HIS A 6 0.28 4.47 33.15
C HIS A 6 -1.01 3.71 32.82
N ARG A 7 -1.09 3.10 31.63
CA ARG A 7 -2.23 2.23 31.29
C ARG A 7 -2.24 1.05 32.27
N PRO A 8 -3.33 0.82 33.02
CA PRO A 8 -3.37 -0.19 34.09
C PRO A 8 -3.28 -1.64 33.57
N THR A 9 -3.55 -1.87 32.28
CA THR A 9 -3.33 -3.17 31.62
C THR A 9 -2.76 -2.93 30.23
N SER A 10 -1.53 -3.37 30.01
CA SER A 10 -0.94 -3.50 28.68
C SER A 10 -1.02 -4.98 28.29
N ILE A 11 -1.45 -5.27 27.06
CA ILE A 11 -1.41 -6.64 26.54
C ILE A 11 0.05 -7.02 26.41
N ASN A 12 0.47 -8.08 27.11
CA ASN A 12 1.78 -8.67 26.91
C ASN A 12 1.72 -9.54 25.65
N TRP A 13 2.16 -8.96 24.53
CA TRP A 13 2.18 -9.63 23.24
C TRP A 13 3.15 -10.82 23.20
N ASP A 14 4.16 -10.87 24.09
CA ASP A 14 5.11 -12.00 24.17
C ASP A 14 4.46 -13.25 24.79
N GLN A 15 3.44 -13.09 25.64
CA GLN A 15 2.67 -14.20 26.22
C GLN A 15 1.60 -14.74 25.28
N LEU A 16 1.18 -13.93 24.31
CA LEU A 16 0.39 -14.40 23.20
C LEU A 16 1.37 -15.14 22.29
N HIS A 17 1.40 -16.48 22.37
CA HIS A 17 2.09 -17.35 21.43
C HIS A 17 1.46 -17.22 20.02
N MET A 18 1.49 -16.01 19.46
CA MET A 18 1.00 -15.73 18.14
C MET A 18 1.88 -16.51 17.19
N PRO A 19 1.31 -17.39 16.35
CA PRO A 19 2.10 -18.01 15.31
C PRO A 19 2.73 -16.89 14.50
N SER A 20 4.05 -16.96 14.27
CA SER A 20 4.70 -16.13 13.27
C SER A 20 4.16 -16.58 11.92
N VAL A 21 2.99 -16.08 11.56
CA VAL A 21 2.48 -16.18 10.20
C VAL A 21 3.37 -15.23 9.42
N GLN A 22 4.47 -15.75 8.88
CA GLN A 22 5.12 -15.12 7.73
C GLN A 22 4.05 -15.10 6.66
N GLY A 23 3.29 -13.99 6.61
CA GLY A 23 2.18 -13.83 5.70
C GLY A 23 2.72 -14.04 4.30
N SER A 24 2.40 -15.18 3.70
CA SER A 24 2.86 -15.63 2.40
C SER A 24 2.22 -14.79 1.29
N GLY A 25 2.46 -13.47 1.31
CA GLY A 25 1.82 -12.49 0.43
C GLY A 25 1.66 -11.08 1.00
N LEU A 26 1.78 -10.83 2.32
CA LEU A 26 1.52 -9.49 2.86
C LEU A 26 2.65 -8.50 2.55
N ASP A 27 3.88 -8.99 2.61
CA ASP A 27 5.09 -8.25 2.26
C ASP A 27 5.62 -8.73 0.90
N ASN A 28 4.76 -9.01 -0.06
CA ASN A 28 5.21 -9.31 -1.43
C ASN A 28 5.08 -8.05 -2.29
N PRO A 29 5.95 -7.86 -3.30
CA PRO A 29 5.77 -6.79 -4.27
C PRO A 29 4.46 -7.00 -5.04
N PHE A 30 3.77 -5.89 -5.34
CA PHE A 30 2.54 -5.92 -6.13
C PHE A 30 2.79 -6.47 -7.53
N THR A 31 1.87 -7.30 -8.00
CA THR A 31 1.82 -7.79 -9.37
C THR A 31 1.22 -6.74 -10.33
N GLU A 32 1.53 -6.86 -11.62
CA GLU A 32 0.96 -5.97 -12.64
C GLU A 32 -0.57 -6.05 -12.65
N GLU A 33 -1.11 -7.25 -12.50
CA GLU A 33 -2.54 -7.53 -12.50
C GLU A 33 -3.26 -6.84 -11.34
N GLU A 34 -2.67 -6.86 -10.15
CA GLU A 34 -3.18 -6.18 -8.96
C GLU A 34 -3.19 -4.66 -9.15
N VAL A 35 -2.08 -4.09 -9.63
CA VAL A 35 -1.99 -2.65 -9.90
C VAL A 35 -2.98 -2.25 -10.98
N TRP A 36 -3.13 -3.06 -12.03
CA TRP A 36 -4.08 -2.80 -13.11
C TRP A 36 -5.54 -2.91 -12.65
N ALA A 37 -5.86 -3.89 -11.80
CA ALA A 37 -7.17 -4.01 -11.18
C ALA A 37 -7.49 -2.75 -10.36
N ALA A 38 -6.57 -2.30 -9.51
CA ALA A 38 -6.73 -1.09 -8.72
C ALA A 38 -6.93 0.17 -9.59
N ILE A 39 -6.19 0.33 -10.69
CA ILE A 39 -6.37 1.45 -11.63
C ILE A 39 -7.75 1.43 -12.30
N LYS A 40 -8.27 0.25 -12.63
CA LYS A 40 -9.63 0.10 -13.17
C LYS A 40 -10.69 0.42 -12.12
N GLU A 41 -10.50 -0.02 -10.88
CA GLU A 41 -11.43 0.18 -9.76
C GLU A 41 -11.41 1.61 -9.21
N SER A 42 -10.26 2.31 -9.30
CA SER A 42 -10.07 3.67 -8.80
C SER A 42 -10.98 4.72 -9.47
N LEU A 43 -11.77 4.36 -10.49
CA LEU A 43 -12.78 5.24 -11.08
C LEU A 43 -14.20 4.91 -10.64
N ALA A 44 -14.56 5.46 -9.48
CA ALA A 44 -15.92 5.91 -9.23
C ALA A 44 -15.99 7.22 -8.43
N GLU A 45 -14.88 7.76 -7.95
CA GLU A 45 -14.91 9.00 -7.17
C GLU A 45 -14.73 10.19 -8.11
N LYS A 46 -15.87 10.69 -8.61
CA LYS A 46 -16.00 11.98 -9.28
C LYS A 46 -15.23 13.02 -8.49
N THR A 47 -14.04 13.42 -8.93
CA THR A 47 -13.45 14.67 -8.49
C THR A 47 -14.35 15.78 -9.05
N PRO A 48 -14.97 16.63 -8.22
CA PRO A 48 -15.75 17.78 -8.69
C PRO A 48 -14.85 18.87 -9.32
N ARG A 49 -13.54 18.60 -9.42
CA ARG A 49 -12.51 19.52 -9.91
C ARG A 49 -12.20 19.21 -11.38
N PRO A 50 -12.15 20.22 -12.25
CA PRO A 50 -11.94 20.04 -13.70
C PRO A 50 -10.50 19.67 -14.09
N ASP A 51 -9.62 19.39 -13.12
CA ASP A 51 -8.26 18.92 -13.40
C ASP A 51 -8.32 17.45 -13.85
N GLY A 52 -8.53 17.27 -15.15
CA GLY A 52 -8.91 16.04 -15.84
C GLY A 52 -7.94 14.85 -15.81
N PHE A 53 -7.01 14.79 -14.85
CA PHE A 53 -6.18 13.59 -14.59
C PHE A 53 -6.93 12.50 -13.82
N SER A 54 -8.23 12.37 -14.11
CA SER A 54 -9.08 11.25 -13.73
C SER A 54 -8.45 9.95 -14.23
N GLY A 55 -8.62 8.83 -13.52
CA GLY A 55 -8.05 7.50 -13.86
C GLY A 55 -8.20 7.00 -15.32
N VAL A 56 -8.92 7.73 -16.16
CA VAL A 56 -8.87 7.64 -17.63
C VAL A 56 -7.44 7.80 -18.16
N PHE A 57 -6.64 8.75 -17.65
CA PHE A 57 -5.24 8.93 -18.10
C PHE A 57 -4.43 7.65 -17.89
N PHE A 58 -4.48 7.09 -16.67
CA PHE A 58 -3.75 5.87 -16.33
C PHE A 58 -4.17 4.68 -17.18
N ARG A 59 -5.45 4.57 -17.56
CA ARG A 59 -5.91 3.50 -18.47
C ARG A 59 -5.50 3.75 -19.92
N SER A 60 -5.64 4.97 -20.42
CA SER A 60 -5.31 5.31 -21.81
C SER A 60 -3.81 5.21 -22.08
N CYS A 61 -2.98 5.59 -21.10
CA CYS A 61 -1.54 5.59 -21.23
C CYS A 61 -0.87 4.36 -20.59
N TRP A 62 -1.62 3.37 -20.11
CA TRP A 62 -1.08 2.22 -19.36
C TRP A 62 0.08 1.55 -20.10
N SER A 63 -0.08 1.27 -21.40
CA SER A 63 0.98 0.66 -22.21
C SER A 63 2.28 1.48 -22.30
N ILE A 64 2.23 2.77 -21.99
CA ILE A 64 3.38 3.69 -22.01
C ILE A 64 3.98 3.81 -20.61
N ILE A 65 3.15 4.00 -19.57
CA ILE A 65 3.62 4.34 -18.21
C ILE A 65 3.74 3.13 -17.27
N LYS A 66 3.30 1.95 -17.70
CA LYS A 66 3.26 0.74 -16.87
C LYS A 66 4.62 0.41 -16.25
N GLU A 67 5.67 0.40 -17.06
CA GLU A 67 7.01 -0.01 -16.60
C GLU A 67 7.53 0.92 -15.51
N ASP A 68 7.29 2.24 -15.65
CA ASP A 68 7.67 3.22 -14.64
C ASP A 68 6.90 3.05 -13.34
N ILE A 69 5.60 2.76 -13.44
CA ILE A 69 4.73 2.51 -12.27
C ILE A 69 5.17 1.25 -11.53
N MET A 70 5.40 0.14 -12.24
CA MET A 70 5.85 -1.11 -11.64
C MET A 70 7.23 -0.96 -10.98
N GLN A 71 8.15 -0.23 -11.61
CA GLN A 71 9.45 0.10 -11.00
C GLN A 71 9.31 0.96 -9.75
N ALA A 72 8.38 1.91 -9.72
CA ALA A 72 8.12 2.71 -8.53
C ALA A 72 7.65 1.83 -7.36
N PHE A 73 6.67 0.95 -7.58
CA PHE A 73 6.19 0.00 -6.57
C PHE A 73 7.30 -0.93 -6.08
N GLN A 74 8.14 -1.44 -6.99
CA GLN A 74 9.29 -2.27 -6.61
C GLN A 74 10.29 -1.50 -5.73
N LYS A 75 10.54 -0.22 -6.03
CA LYS A 75 11.41 0.62 -5.18
C LYS A 75 10.79 0.86 -3.81
N PHE A 76 9.49 1.13 -3.72
CA PHE A 76 8.79 1.26 -2.43
C PHE A 76 8.91 -0.02 -1.59
N TYR A 77 8.75 -1.18 -2.23
CA TYR A 77 8.91 -2.46 -1.57
C TYR A 77 10.32 -2.65 -0.98
N HIS A 78 11.36 -2.38 -1.78
CA HIS A 78 12.74 -2.49 -1.30
C HIS A 78 13.10 -1.46 -0.22
N LEU A 79 12.53 -0.25 -0.27
CA LEU A 79 12.71 0.77 0.77
C LEU A 79 12.05 0.35 2.09
N ALA A 80 10.85 -0.24 2.03
CA ALA A 80 10.16 -0.75 3.22
C ALA A 80 10.93 -1.91 3.88
N GLY A 81 11.54 -2.79 3.07
CA GLY A 81 12.36 -3.91 3.57
C GLY A 81 13.71 -3.52 4.19
N GLN A 82 14.14 -2.26 4.10
CA GLN A 82 15.41 -1.76 4.67
C GLN A 82 15.26 -1.18 6.08
N ASN A 83 14.04 -1.07 6.63
CA ASN A 83 13.77 -0.30 7.84
C ASN A 83 13.03 -1.07 8.96
N PHE A 84 13.17 -2.40 8.99
CA PHE A 84 12.67 -3.28 10.05
C PHE A 84 13.81 -3.94 10.82
#